data_AF-A0A2N5WAN7-F1
#
_entry.id   AF-A0A2N5WAN7-F1
#
_cell.length_a   1.000
_cell.length_b   1.000
_cell.length_c   1.000
_cell.angle_alpha   90.00
_cell.angle_beta   90.00
_cell.angle_gamma   90.00
#
_symmetry.space_group_name_H-M   'P 1'
#
loop_
_entity.id
_entity.type
_entity.pdbx_description
1 polymer ?
#
loop_
_entity_poly.entity_id
_entity_poly.type
_entity_poly.pdbx_seq_one_letter_code
_entity_poly.pdbx_strand_id
1 'polypeptide(L)'
;MKIGTNGLNLIKDLEKCSLTAYRLNDKKITIGWGHAEPVGQTNLVAGVTTWTQAQADNQLFADLVGFENAVSNYFTRSFNQNQFDALVSFAYNLGGGVFANYNWSKTASDSWICSEMILYVNKGTEYEEGLTNRRIREIALYNSSSSNTPGGSGTSSWTWPFTTPYKGKADIPEQQFGTTPLRRGRGYFHDGFDFGSTSYGPDILALSDGEVIYTGVMGDGLGSVIVLSIPPYQVMYQEFSKSMSDILVSVGQKVTKGQRIGRLNGGTHLHLGITQKNWRTALSSWDVDDGSWLNPIDVIQKEMNNSQEEKGEIEMILYKVTDSKSKMNGSIWLFNGEQLTRLDGTSAAKLGQSLKNVDINQAEMSSFKNIGIRTVGDFQY
;
A
#
# COMPACT_ATOMS: atom_id res chain seq x y z
N MET A 1 18.19 3.40 -1.56
CA MET A 1 16.82 3.59 -2.11
C MET A 1 15.96 4.26 -1.04
N LYS A 2 14.73 4.65 -1.34
CA LYS A 2 13.76 5.15 -0.36
C LYS A 2 12.62 4.14 -0.22
N ILE A 3 11.97 4.10 0.94
CA ILE A 3 10.79 3.27 1.18
C ILE A 3 9.71 3.62 0.14
N GLY A 4 9.15 2.59 -0.49
CA GLY A 4 8.01 2.67 -1.38
C GLY A 4 6.69 2.68 -0.62
N THR A 5 5.59 2.83 -1.35
CA THR A 5 4.24 2.82 -0.77
C THR A 5 3.91 1.48 -0.11
N ASN A 6 4.32 0.36 -0.72
CA ASN A 6 4.06 -0.98 -0.19
C ASN A 6 4.77 -1.21 1.15
N GLY A 7 6.05 -0.84 1.25
CA GLY A 7 6.79 -0.89 2.51
C GLY A 7 6.19 0.01 3.59
N LEU A 8 5.83 1.25 3.24
CA LEU A 8 5.24 2.19 4.18
C LEU A 8 3.90 1.68 4.73
N ASN A 9 3.03 1.14 3.87
CA ASN A 9 1.75 0.57 4.27
C ASN A 9 1.95 -0.65 5.17
N LEU A 10 2.88 -1.54 4.80
CA LEU A 10 3.19 -2.71 5.62
C LEU A 10 3.66 -2.31 7.02
N ILE A 11 4.56 -1.33 7.14
CA ILE A 11 5.04 -0.84 8.44
C ILE A 11 3.88 -0.26 9.26
N LYS A 12 3.05 0.62 8.68
CA LYS A 12 1.89 1.19 9.38
C LYS A 12 0.91 0.12 9.86
N ASP A 13 0.68 -0.90 9.04
CA ASP A 13 -0.19 -2.02 9.40
C ASP A 13 0.38 -2.88 10.52
N LEU A 14 1.70 -3.04 10.59
CA LEU A 14 2.38 -3.85 11.59
C LEU A 14 2.53 -3.12 12.93
N GLU A 15 2.99 -1.87 12.90
CA GLU A 15 3.28 -1.09 14.11
C GLU A 15 2.01 -0.55 14.78
N LYS A 16 0.99 -0.24 13.98
CA LYS A 16 -0.17 0.56 14.38
C LYS A 16 0.24 1.96 14.88
N CYS A 17 -0.73 2.86 15.04
CA CYS A 17 -0.47 4.23 15.48
C CYS A 17 -1.06 4.48 16.87
N SER A 18 -0.23 4.93 17.82
CA SER A 18 -0.70 5.49 19.09
C SER A 18 -0.42 6.97 19.17
N LEU A 19 -1.47 7.79 19.19
CA LEU A 19 -1.34 9.25 19.27
C LEU A 19 -1.05 9.76 20.69
N THR A 20 -1.07 8.89 21.70
CA THR A 20 -0.65 9.22 23.06
C THR A 20 0.58 8.39 23.40
N ALA A 21 1.61 9.05 23.93
CA ALA A 21 2.82 8.37 24.38
C ALA A 21 2.47 7.32 25.43
N TYR A 22 3.09 6.16 25.34
CA TYR A 22 2.92 5.07 26.28
C TYR A 22 4.28 4.47 26.63
N ARG A 23 4.27 3.66 27.69
CA ARG A 23 5.45 2.96 28.14
C ARG A 23 5.26 1.47 27.96
N LEU A 24 6.31 0.83 27.48
CA LEU A 24 6.48 -0.60 27.56
C LEU A 24 7.49 -0.90 28.69
N ASN A 25 7.60 -2.17 29.07
CA ASN A 25 8.56 -2.62 30.09
C ASN A 25 9.99 -2.76 29.52
N ASP A 26 10.37 -1.87 28.60
CA ASP A 26 11.56 -1.92 27.76
C ASP A 26 12.51 -0.71 27.95
N LYS A 27 12.21 0.12 28.96
CA LYS A 27 12.96 1.36 29.30
C LYS A 27 12.90 2.45 28.21
N LYS A 28 11.90 2.42 27.33
CA LYS A 28 11.63 3.48 26.36
C LYS A 28 10.24 4.09 26.57
N ILE A 29 10.01 5.23 25.93
CA ILE A 29 8.70 5.86 25.79
C ILE A 29 8.36 5.88 24.30
N THR A 30 7.21 5.31 23.95
CA THR A 30 6.80 5.03 22.58
C THR A 30 5.59 5.86 22.18
N ILE A 31 5.55 6.39 20.96
CA ILE A 31 4.45 7.19 20.40
C ILE A 31 4.41 7.05 18.86
N GLY A 32 3.29 7.40 18.24
CA GLY A 32 3.12 7.36 16.79
C GLY A 32 3.15 5.93 16.25
N TRP A 33 3.88 5.74 15.16
CA TRP A 33 4.04 4.45 14.46
C TRP A 33 5.20 3.60 15.01
N GLY A 34 5.42 3.61 16.32
CA GLY A 34 6.51 2.89 16.97
C GLY A 34 7.78 3.72 17.23
N HIS A 35 7.70 5.06 17.11
CA HIS A 35 8.80 5.93 17.50
C HIS A 35 9.06 5.80 19.00
N ALA A 36 10.30 5.46 19.39
CA ALA A 36 10.66 5.16 20.77
C ALA A 36 11.95 5.85 21.19
N GLU A 37 11.91 6.56 22.31
CA GLU A 37 13.07 7.26 22.87
C GLU A 37 13.44 6.71 24.27
N PRO A 38 14.73 6.62 24.63
CA PRO A 38 15.16 6.12 25.93
C PRO A 38 14.66 6.99 27.09
N VAL A 39 14.21 6.33 28.15
CA VAL A 39 13.83 7.00 29.40
C VAL A 39 15.02 7.80 29.95
N GLY A 40 14.76 9.08 30.28
CA GLY A 40 15.79 10.00 30.78
C GLY A 40 16.56 10.74 29.68
N GLN A 41 16.30 10.43 28.40
CA GLN A 41 16.86 11.12 27.23
C GLN A 41 15.77 11.64 26.29
N THR A 42 14.55 11.78 26.80
CA THR A 42 13.36 12.13 26.03
C THR A 42 12.52 13.19 26.74
N ASN A 43 11.84 14.02 25.95
CA ASN A 43 10.79 14.91 26.44
C ASN A 43 9.38 14.28 26.36
N LEU A 44 9.27 13.05 25.84
CA LEU A 44 8.02 12.31 25.81
C LEU A 44 7.63 11.91 27.24
N VAL A 45 6.36 12.08 27.57
CA VAL A 45 5.79 11.70 28.86
C VAL A 45 4.62 10.75 28.63
N ALA A 46 4.75 9.51 29.08
CA ALA A 46 3.73 8.48 28.92
C ALA A 46 2.39 8.92 29.55
N GLY A 47 1.29 8.73 28.82
CA GLY A 47 -0.06 9.15 29.18
C GLY A 47 -0.34 10.65 29.03
N VAL A 48 0.66 11.47 28.68
CA VAL A 48 0.55 12.93 28.68
C VAL A 48 0.90 13.52 27.31
N THR A 49 2.05 13.17 26.73
CA THR A 49 2.43 13.68 25.41
C THR A 49 1.50 13.09 24.36
N THR A 50 0.91 13.96 23.55
CA THR A 50 0.02 13.57 22.44
C THR A 50 0.49 14.19 21.13
N TRP A 51 0.29 13.46 20.04
CA TRP A 51 0.56 13.91 18.67
C TRP A 51 -0.72 13.92 17.85
N THR A 52 -0.76 14.82 16.86
CA THR A 52 -1.69 14.70 15.74
C THR A 52 -1.26 13.57 14.81
N GLN A 53 -2.18 13.05 13.98
CA GLN A 53 -1.85 12.03 12.98
C GLN A 53 -0.71 12.49 12.05
N ALA A 54 -0.73 13.76 11.64
CA ALA A 54 0.32 14.33 10.79
C ALA A 54 1.70 14.37 11.47
N GLN A 55 1.76 14.63 12.78
CA GLN A 55 3.02 14.56 13.53
C GLN A 55 3.55 13.13 13.60
N ALA A 56 2.68 12.14 13.85
CA ALA A 56 3.06 10.73 13.83
C ALA A 56 3.57 10.28 12.45
N ASP A 57 2.87 10.66 11.38
CA ASP A 57 3.27 10.34 10.00
C ASP A 57 4.61 10.99 9.64
N ASN A 58 4.80 12.27 9.97
CA ASN A 58 6.06 12.98 9.73
C ASN A 58 7.23 12.34 10.50
N GLN A 59 7.00 11.95 11.76
CA GLN A 59 8.04 11.28 12.54
C GLN A 59 8.40 9.92 11.96
N LEU A 60 7.42 9.13 11.48
CA LEU A 60 7.69 7.86 10.82
C LEU A 60 8.63 8.05 9.62
N PHE A 61 8.39 9.06 8.77
CA PHE A 61 9.28 9.35 7.65
C PHE A 61 10.70 9.72 8.11
N ALA A 62 10.83 10.48 9.20
CA ALA A 62 12.13 10.84 9.76
C ALA A 62 12.88 9.61 10.29
N ASP A 63 12.20 8.74 11.02
CA ASP A 63 12.79 7.51 11.56
C ASP A 63 13.25 6.56 10.45
N LEU A 64 12.43 6.40 9.39
CA LEU A 64 12.72 5.51 8.27
C LEU A 64 14.03 5.82 7.55
N VAL A 65 14.50 7.07 7.55
CA VAL A 65 15.79 7.45 6.95
C VAL A 65 16.95 6.62 7.52
N GLY A 66 16.95 6.35 8.83
CA GLY A 66 17.99 5.55 9.48
C GLY A 66 18.00 4.11 8.96
N PHE A 67 16.82 3.51 8.78
CA PHE A 67 16.66 2.12 8.35
C PHE A 67 16.87 1.95 6.84
N GLU A 68 16.44 2.90 6.02
CA GLU A 68 16.75 2.96 4.58
C GLU A 68 18.27 2.98 4.34
N ASN A 69 18.99 3.78 5.13
CA ASN A 69 20.44 3.86 5.08
C ASN A 69 21.09 2.56 5.57
N ALA A 70 20.55 1.95 6.63
CA ALA A 70 21.06 0.67 7.13
C ALA A 70 21.02 -0.42 6.05
N VAL A 71 19.90 -0.57 5.34
CA VAL A 71 19.78 -1.52 4.22
C VAL A 71 20.72 -1.15 3.08
N SER A 72 20.71 0.12 2.65
CA SER A 72 21.48 0.58 1.48
C SER A 72 22.99 0.49 1.69
N ASN A 73 23.48 0.68 2.93
CA ASN A 73 24.90 0.64 3.24
C ASN A 73 25.42 -0.77 3.55
N TYR A 74 24.54 -1.68 3.96
CA TYR A 74 24.94 -3.02 4.35
C TYR A 74 25.15 -3.95 3.15
N PHE A 75 24.15 -4.04 2.27
CA PHE A 75 24.19 -4.92 1.11
C PHE A 75 24.92 -4.25 -0.06
N THR A 76 25.66 -5.05 -0.83
CA THR A 76 26.40 -4.57 -1.99
C THR A 76 25.72 -4.90 -3.32
N ARG A 77 24.64 -5.68 -3.30
CA ARG A 77 23.78 -5.96 -4.47
C ARG A 77 22.59 -5.00 -4.53
N SER A 78 22.04 -4.83 -5.71
CA SER A 78 20.80 -4.08 -5.91
C SER A 78 19.58 -4.94 -5.56
N PHE A 79 18.57 -4.30 -4.99
CA PHE A 79 17.25 -4.87 -4.75
C PHE A 79 16.22 -4.15 -5.61
N ASN A 80 15.13 -4.85 -5.93
CA ASN A 80 13.95 -4.18 -6.45
C ASN A 80 13.23 -3.41 -5.31
N GLN A 81 12.22 -2.59 -5.65
CA GLN A 81 11.56 -1.74 -4.65
C GLN A 81 10.90 -2.53 -3.52
N ASN A 82 10.18 -3.62 -3.82
CA ASN A 82 9.49 -4.41 -2.80
C ASN A 82 10.46 -5.19 -1.91
N GLN A 83 11.57 -5.67 -2.49
CA GLN A 83 12.68 -6.28 -1.73
C GLN A 83 13.31 -5.28 -0.77
N PHE A 84 13.59 -4.06 -1.24
CA PHE A 84 14.12 -2.99 -0.40
C PHE A 84 13.13 -2.62 0.71
N ASP A 85 11.85 -2.46 0.39
CA ASP A 85 10.78 -2.15 1.32
C ASP A 85 10.64 -3.17 2.45
N ALA A 86 10.66 -4.46 2.11
CA ALA A 86 10.60 -5.56 3.08
C ALA A 86 11.81 -5.56 4.03
N LEU A 87 13.02 -5.32 3.51
CA LEU A 87 14.23 -5.23 4.30
C LEU A 87 14.21 -4.01 5.23
N VAL A 88 13.64 -2.88 4.80
CA VAL A 88 13.48 -1.70 5.66
C VAL A 88 12.46 -1.97 6.76
N SER A 89 11.32 -2.60 6.47
CA SER A 89 10.35 -3.02 7.51
C SER A 89 10.97 -3.96 8.54
N PHE A 90 11.77 -4.91 8.07
CA PHE A 90 12.48 -5.86 8.92
C PHE A 90 13.49 -5.14 9.83
N ALA A 91 14.29 -4.23 9.28
CA ALA A 91 15.23 -3.41 10.02
C ALA A 91 14.54 -2.44 11.00
N TYR A 92 13.38 -1.90 10.64
CA TYR A 92 12.58 -1.03 11.52
C TYR A 92 12.18 -1.77 12.80
N ASN A 93 11.82 -3.05 12.68
CA ASN A 93 11.45 -3.89 13.83
C ASN A 93 12.63 -4.29 14.72
N LEU A 94 13.76 -4.65 14.12
CA LEU A 94 14.87 -5.32 14.80
C LEU A 94 16.05 -4.38 15.08
N GLY A 95 15.97 -3.14 14.60
CA GLY A 95 17.06 -2.18 14.58
C GLY A 95 17.89 -2.26 13.30
N GLY A 96 18.39 -1.11 12.84
CA GLY A 96 19.23 -1.00 11.63
C GLY A 96 20.53 -1.82 11.68
N GLY A 97 21.00 -2.20 12.87
CA GLY A 97 22.18 -3.04 13.04
C GLY A 97 21.97 -4.54 12.79
N VAL A 98 20.73 -5.00 12.59
CA VAL A 98 20.37 -6.43 12.55
C VAL A 98 21.26 -7.23 11.59
N PHE A 99 21.46 -6.75 10.37
CA PHE A 99 22.24 -7.49 9.37
C PHE A 99 23.70 -7.67 9.80
N ALA A 100 24.33 -6.61 10.34
CA ALA A 100 25.72 -6.64 10.79
C ALA A 100 25.89 -7.47 12.07
N ASN A 101 25.00 -7.30 13.04
CA ASN A 101 25.06 -8.00 14.32
C ASN A 101 24.97 -9.52 14.16
N TYR A 102 24.28 -9.99 13.10
CA TYR A 102 24.11 -11.40 12.79
C TYR A 102 24.89 -11.88 11.56
N ASN A 103 25.87 -11.09 11.09
CA ASN A 103 26.80 -11.47 10.02
C ASN A 103 26.12 -12.00 8.74
N TRP A 104 25.06 -11.34 8.28
CA TRP A 104 24.45 -11.67 6.99
C TRP A 104 25.45 -11.51 5.83
N SER A 105 25.29 -12.30 4.77
CA SER A 105 26.11 -12.07 3.57
C SER A 105 25.66 -10.79 2.87
N LYS A 106 26.59 -9.87 2.59
CA LYS A 106 26.33 -8.63 1.84
C LYS A 106 25.84 -8.87 0.40
N THR A 107 26.06 -10.08 -0.11
CA THR A 107 25.66 -10.56 -1.44
C THR A 107 24.74 -11.77 -1.36
N ALA A 108 24.05 -11.96 -0.22
CA ALA A 108 23.10 -13.07 -0.03
C ALA A 108 22.09 -13.16 -1.19
N SER A 109 21.72 -14.40 -1.54
CA SER A 109 20.65 -14.63 -2.50
C SER A 109 19.29 -14.30 -1.88
N ASP A 110 18.32 -13.99 -2.73
CA ASP A 110 16.94 -13.69 -2.34
C ASP A 110 16.34 -14.82 -1.49
N SER A 111 16.57 -16.07 -1.91
CA SER A 111 16.15 -17.28 -1.17
C SER A 111 16.78 -17.37 0.22
N TRP A 112 18.05 -17.01 0.37
CA TRP A 112 18.76 -17.05 1.64
C TRP A 112 18.23 -15.97 2.58
N ILE A 113 18.05 -14.74 2.08
CA ILE A 113 17.47 -13.62 2.83
C ILE A 113 16.10 -14.01 3.39
N CYS A 114 15.20 -14.56 2.57
CA CYS A 114 13.88 -14.99 3.04
C CYS A 114 13.96 -16.10 4.10
N SER A 115 14.89 -17.06 3.93
CA SER A 115 15.11 -18.15 4.89
C SER A 115 15.66 -17.69 6.23
N GLU A 116 16.38 -16.56 6.25
CA GLU A 116 16.86 -15.95 7.49
C GLU A 116 15.79 -15.09 8.14
N MET A 117 15.07 -14.26 7.39
CA MET A 117 14.04 -13.36 7.92
C MET A 117 13.03 -14.10 8.81
N ILE A 118 12.56 -15.28 8.40
CA ILE A 118 11.57 -16.07 9.14
C ILE A 118 12.04 -16.54 10.53
N LEU A 119 13.36 -16.50 10.80
CA LEU A 119 13.95 -16.95 12.06
C LEU A 119 13.91 -15.88 13.16
N TYR A 120 13.70 -14.61 12.81
CA TYR A 120 13.76 -13.49 13.75
C TYR A 120 12.43 -13.28 14.47
N VAL A 121 12.18 -14.21 15.39
CA VAL A 121 11.00 -14.26 16.25
C VAL A 121 11.42 -14.56 17.70
N ASN A 122 10.68 -14.01 18.67
CA ASN A 122 10.91 -14.28 20.10
C ASN A 122 10.24 -15.58 20.49
N LYS A 123 10.87 -16.69 20.13
CA LYS A 123 10.31 -18.02 20.28
C LYS A 123 10.02 -18.41 21.73
N GLY A 124 8.88 -19.06 21.96
CA GLY A 124 8.39 -19.47 23.27
C GLY A 124 7.82 -18.32 24.11
N THR A 125 7.77 -17.11 23.56
CA THR A 125 7.16 -15.95 24.20
C THR A 125 5.77 -15.69 23.62
N GLU A 126 4.98 -14.89 24.31
CA GLU A 126 3.69 -14.40 23.81
C GLU A 126 3.79 -13.59 22.50
N TYR A 127 5.00 -13.13 22.13
CA TYR A 127 5.25 -12.36 20.91
C TYR A 127 5.54 -13.23 19.68
N GLU A 128 5.79 -14.53 19.85
CA GLU A 128 6.24 -15.41 18.75
C GLU A 128 5.26 -15.39 17.58
N GLU A 129 3.96 -15.51 17.85
CA GLU A 129 2.92 -15.57 16.81
C GLU A 129 2.86 -14.26 16.00
N GLY A 130 2.83 -13.12 16.69
CA GLY A 130 2.81 -11.81 16.05
C GLY A 130 4.06 -11.54 15.21
N LEU A 131 5.24 -11.91 15.71
CA LEU A 131 6.49 -11.77 14.98
C LEU A 131 6.56 -12.73 13.79
N THR A 132 6.08 -13.97 13.93
CA THR A 132 6.00 -14.93 12.82
C THR A 132 5.13 -14.37 11.69
N ASN A 133 3.95 -13.85 12.02
CA ASN A 133 3.05 -13.23 11.05
C ASN A 133 3.69 -12.00 10.39
N ARG A 134 4.43 -11.18 11.15
CA ARG A 134 5.20 -10.06 10.60
C ARG A 134 6.23 -10.52 9.57
N ARG A 135 7.08 -11.51 9.92
CA ARG A 135 8.12 -12.04 9.02
C ARG A 135 7.52 -12.62 7.74
N ILE A 136 6.40 -13.32 7.85
CA ILE A 136 5.65 -13.84 6.68
C ILE A 136 5.25 -12.71 5.73
N ARG A 137 4.65 -11.63 6.25
CA ARG A 137 4.18 -10.50 5.43
C ARG A 137 5.34 -9.74 4.77
N GLU A 138 6.46 -9.58 5.49
CA GLU A 138 7.67 -8.98 4.93
C GLU A 138 8.28 -9.86 3.82
N ILE A 139 8.33 -11.18 4.00
CA ILE A 139 8.80 -12.12 2.97
C ILE A 139 7.85 -12.15 1.75
N ALA A 140 6.54 -12.06 1.98
CA ALA A 140 5.56 -11.96 0.90
C ALA A 140 5.80 -10.69 0.07
N LEU A 141 6.00 -9.55 0.73
CA LEU A 141 6.40 -8.32 0.05
C LEU A 141 7.74 -8.50 -0.69
N TYR A 142 8.74 -9.10 -0.07
CA TYR A 142 10.06 -9.32 -0.68
C TYR A 142 9.99 -10.15 -1.98
N ASN A 143 9.17 -11.20 -1.99
CA ASN A 143 9.00 -12.10 -3.14
C ASN A 143 8.01 -11.57 -4.19
N SER A 144 7.24 -10.53 -3.87
CA SER A 144 6.35 -9.90 -4.84
C SER A 144 7.17 -9.24 -5.95
N SER A 145 6.72 -9.39 -7.20
CA SER A 145 7.38 -8.75 -8.33
C SER A 145 7.31 -7.23 -8.15
N SER A 146 8.44 -6.53 -8.29
CA SER A 146 8.42 -5.08 -8.46
C SER A 146 7.72 -4.77 -9.79
N SER A 147 6.43 -4.49 -9.76
CA SER A 147 5.63 -4.22 -10.95
C SER A 147 5.99 -2.85 -11.52
N ASN A 148 7.11 -2.80 -12.23
CA ASN A 148 7.39 -1.86 -13.31
C ASN A 148 7.20 -2.65 -14.62
N THR A 149 5.96 -2.86 -15.07
CA THR A 149 5.57 -3.09 -16.48
C THR A 149 4.03 -3.00 -16.58
N PRO A 150 3.46 -2.36 -17.63
CA PRO A 150 2.02 -2.14 -17.76
C PRO A 150 1.31 -3.36 -18.37
N GLY A 151 0.17 -3.73 -17.76
CA GLY A 151 -0.87 -4.54 -18.39
C GLY A 151 -1.02 -5.96 -17.84
N GLY A 152 -2.20 -6.25 -17.26
CA GLY A 152 -2.68 -7.63 -17.09
C GLY A 152 -3.47 -7.90 -15.81
N SER A 153 -4.78 -7.62 -15.85
CA SER A 153 -5.86 -8.36 -15.18
C SER A 153 -5.67 -8.82 -13.72
N GLY A 154 -5.22 -7.95 -12.82
CA GLY A 154 -5.70 -7.94 -11.43
C GLY A 154 -6.91 -7.01 -11.37
N THR A 155 -7.93 -7.31 -10.57
CA THR A 155 -9.09 -6.41 -10.39
C THR A 155 -8.67 -5.19 -9.57
N SER A 156 -7.95 -4.26 -10.21
CA SER A 156 -7.53 -2.98 -9.67
C SER A 156 -8.70 -2.28 -8.98
N SER A 157 -8.48 -1.71 -7.80
CA SER A 157 -9.54 -0.99 -7.08
C SER A 157 -9.99 0.27 -7.81
N TRP A 158 -9.11 0.80 -8.66
CA TRP A 158 -9.38 1.94 -9.51
C TRP A 158 -9.41 1.56 -11.00
N THR A 159 -10.00 2.42 -11.83
CA THR A 159 -10.03 2.33 -13.30
C THR A 159 -9.92 3.73 -13.90
N TRP A 160 -9.68 3.84 -15.21
CA TRP A 160 -9.78 5.10 -15.94
C TRP A 160 -11.25 5.59 -16.00
N PRO A 161 -11.49 6.92 -16.10
CA PRO A 161 -12.84 7.48 -16.14
C PRO A 161 -13.56 7.25 -17.49
N PHE A 162 -12.95 6.48 -18.40
CA PHE A 162 -13.47 6.09 -19.70
C PHE A 162 -13.10 4.64 -19.99
N THR A 163 -13.81 4.01 -20.93
CA THR A 163 -13.46 2.68 -21.44
C THR A 163 -12.13 2.67 -22.19
N THR A 164 -11.76 3.80 -22.81
CA THR A 164 -10.45 3.99 -23.44
C THR A 164 -9.43 4.37 -22.36
N PRO A 165 -8.38 3.56 -22.13
CA PRO A 165 -7.34 3.90 -21.16
C PRO A 165 -6.58 5.18 -21.53
N TYR A 166 -5.96 5.81 -20.54
CA TYR A 166 -5.08 6.95 -20.77
C TYR A 166 -3.96 6.59 -21.77
N LYS A 167 -3.76 7.46 -22.76
CA LYS A 167 -2.81 7.24 -23.88
C LYS A 167 -1.34 7.54 -23.54
N GLY A 168 -1.02 7.82 -22.28
CA GLY A 168 0.33 8.16 -21.83
C GLY A 168 0.72 9.64 -22.04
N LYS A 169 -0.14 10.45 -22.64
CA LYS A 169 0.03 11.90 -22.79
C LYS A 169 -1.32 12.61 -22.93
N ALA A 170 -1.34 13.90 -22.60
CA ALA A 170 -2.41 14.81 -23.00
C ALA A 170 -2.42 15.04 -24.52
N ASP A 171 -3.57 15.43 -25.08
CA ASP A 171 -3.69 15.72 -26.51
C ASP A 171 -2.94 17.02 -26.86
N ILE A 172 -2.95 18.00 -25.94
CA ILE A 172 -2.17 19.25 -26.00
C ILE A 172 -1.56 19.61 -24.63
N PRO A 173 -0.46 20.40 -24.56
CA PRO A 173 0.22 20.72 -23.30
C PRO A 173 -0.67 21.40 -22.24
N GLU A 174 -1.65 22.19 -22.66
CA GLU A 174 -2.55 22.94 -21.78
C GLU A 174 -3.44 22.04 -20.93
N GLN A 175 -3.70 20.80 -21.37
CA GLN A 175 -4.59 19.86 -20.71
C GLN A 175 -3.95 19.12 -19.53
N GLN A 176 -2.62 19.23 -19.35
CA GLN A 176 -1.90 18.53 -18.28
C GLN A 176 -2.11 19.21 -16.92
N PHE A 177 -2.06 18.41 -15.86
CA PHE A 177 -2.00 18.93 -14.49
C PHE A 177 -0.71 19.73 -14.25
N GLY A 178 -0.78 20.75 -13.40
CA GLY A 178 0.37 21.54 -12.98
C GLY A 178 0.56 22.82 -13.80
N THR A 179 1.80 23.29 -13.90
CA THR A 179 2.11 24.52 -14.64
C THR A 179 2.04 24.27 -16.15
N THR A 180 1.19 25.02 -16.85
CA THR A 180 0.98 24.87 -18.30
C THR A 180 1.24 26.18 -19.06
N PRO A 181 1.32 26.17 -20.40
CA PRO A 181 1.46 27.41 -21.19
C PRO A 181 0.23 28.34 -21.15
N LEU A 182 -0.96 27.83 -20.78
CA LEU A 182 -2.18 28.61 -20.75
C LEU A 182 -2.35 29.31 -19.39
N ARG A 183 -2.39 30.64 -19.42
CA ARG A 183 -2.67 31.46 -18.24
C ARG A 183 -4.10 31.24 -17.76
N ARG A 184 -4.26 30.90 -16.47
CA ARG A 184 -5.53 30.66 -15.79
C ARG A 184 -5.56 31.41 -14.45
N GLY A 185 -6.62 32.18 -14.22
CA GLY A 185 -6.78 32.96 -12.98
C GLY A 185 -5.56 33.85 -12.66
N ARG A 186 -4.93 33.55 -11.51
CA ARG A 186 -3.75 34.22 -10.94
C ARG A 186 -2.43 33.80 -11.59
N GLY A 187 -2.37 32.66 -12.28
CA GLY A 187 -1.12 32.08 -12.76
C GLY A 187 -1.27 31.19 -13.99
N TYR A 188 -0.56 30.06 -13.98
CA TYR A 188 -0.48 29.09 -15.07
C TYR A 188 -0.79 27.66 -14.61
N PHE A 189 -1.13 27.52 -13.33
CA PHE A 189 -1.43 26.24 -12.71
C PHE A 189 -2.80 25.73 -13.19
N HIS A 190 -2.86 24.44 -13.42
CA HIS A 190 -4.04 23.69 -13.80
C HIS A 190 -4.25 22.59 -12.75
N ASP A 191 -5.39 22.64 -12.08
CA ASP A 191 -5.75 21.83 -10.92
C ASP A 191 -6.22 20.40 -11.24
N GLY A 192 -6.32 20.06 -12.52
CA GLY A 192 -6.77 18.75 -12.95
C GLY A 192 -6.12 18.30 -14.25
N PHE A 193 -6.72 17.27 -14.84
CA PHE A 193 -6.33 16.76 -16.14
C PHE A 193 -7.55 16.78 -17.07
N ASP A 194 -7.37 17.32 -18.27
CA ASP A 194 -8.44 17.42 -19.27
C ASP A 194 -8.39 16.24 -20.24
N PHE A 195 -9.39 15.38 -20.18
CA PHE A 195 -9.58 14.27 -21.12
C PHE A 195 -10.43 14.71 -22.31
N GLY A 196 -9.80 14.94 -23.46
CA GLY A 196 -10.47 15.42 -24.67
C GLY A 196 -11.50 14.45 -25.27
N SER A 197 -12.68 14.96 -25.60
CA SER A 197 -13.80 14.20 -26.18
C SER A 197 -13.50 13.49 -27.51
N THR A 198 -12.55 14.00 -28.29
CA THR A 198 -12.10 13.34 -29.54
C THR A 198 -11.37 12.03 -29.24
N SER A 199 -10.69 11.97 -28.10
CA SER A 199 -9.85 10.85 -27.68
C SER A 199 -10.58 9.86 -26.78
N TYR A 200 -11.61 10.31 -26.07
CA TYR A 200 -12.30 9.56 -25.02
C TYR A 200 -13.82 9.56 -25.25
N GLY A 201 -14.43 8.37 -25.11
CA GLY A 201 -15.84 8.13 -25.45
C GLY A 201 -16.82 8.88 -24.55
N PRO A 202 -18.13 8.84 -24.89
CA PRO A 202 -19.11 9.72 -24.26
C PRO A 202 -19.48 9.34 -22.83
N ASP A 203 -19.05 8.18 -22.33
CA ASP A 203 -19.45 7.68 -21.02
C ASP A 203 -18.37 7.95 -19.99
N ILE A 204 -18.76 8.62 -18.90
CA ILE A 204 -17.88 8.93 -17.77
C ILE A 204 -18.12 7.90 -16.69
N LEU A 205 -17.06 7.24 -16.27
CA LEU A 205 -17.07 6.13 -15.33
C LEU A 205 -16.50 6.56 -13.97
N ALA A 206 -17.05 6.00 -12.89
CA ALA A 206 -16.47 6.12 -11.56
C ALA A 206 -15.10 5.45 -11.52
N LEU A 207 -14.08 6.18 -11.09
CA LEU A 207 -12.72 5.66 -10.94
C LEU A 207 -12.66 4.47 -9.97
N SER A 208 -13.44 4.48 -8.88
CA SER A 208 -13.46 3.42 -7.86
C SER A 208 -14.81 3.35 -7.18
N ASP A 209 -14.98 2.39 -6.27
CA ASP A 209 -16.10 2.35 -5.33
C ASP A 209 -16.07 3.62 -4.46
N GLY A 210 -17.23 4.23 -4.24
CA GLY A 210 -17.30 5.49 -3.50
C GLY A 210 -18.72 5.97 -3.22
N GLU A 211 -18.82 7.15 -2.62
CA GLU A 211 -20.11 7.81 -2.37
C GLU A 211 -20.16 9.15 -3.09
N VAL A 212 -21.26 9.42 -3.78
CA VAL A 212 -21.51 10.72 -4.39
C VAL A 212 -21.79 11.75 -3.31
N ILE A 213 -20.90 12.73 -3.14
CA ILE A 213 -21.03 13.79 -2.13
C ILE A 213 -21.49 15.13 -2.73
N TYR A 214 -21.48 15.26 -4.06
CA TYR A 214 -22.05 16.41 -4.75
C TYR A 214 -22.44 16.07 -6.19
N THR A 215 -23.55 16.67 -6.65
CA THR A 215 -23.95 16.73 -8.06
C THR A 215 -24.59 18.08 -8.33
N GLY A 216 -24.30 18.70 -9.48
CA GLY A 216 -24.96 19.94 -9.88
C GLY A 216 -24.40 20.51 -11.17
N VAL A 217 -25.06 21.55 -11.70
CA VAL A 217 -24.47 22.41 -12.74
C VAL A 217 -24.01 23.70 -12.08
N MET A 218 -22.74 24.02 -12.25
CA MET A 218 -22.06 25.20 -11.72
C MET A 218 -21.71 26.20 -12.83
N GLY A 219 -21.64 27.49 -12.47
CA GLY A 219 -21.19 28.57 -13.34
C GLY A 219 -19.67 28.60 -13.54
N ASP A 220 -19.16 29.72 -14.08
CA ASP A 220 -17.73 30.03 -14.14
C ASP A 220 -16.84 28.99 -14.86
N GLY A 221 -17.41 28.29 -15.84
CA GLY A 221 -16.70 27.31 -16.66
C GLY A 221 -16.88 25.87 -16.20
N LEU A 222 -17.22 25.63 -14.92
CA LEU A 222 -17.27 24.28 -14.32
C LEU A 222 -18.33 23.35 -14.93
N GLY A 223 -19.45 23.89 -15.42
CA GLY A 223 -20.50 23.10 -16.06
C GLY A 223 -21.10 22.04 -15.14
N SER A 224 -21.33 20.85 -15.66
CA SER A 224 -21.87 19.71 -14.89
C SER A 224 -20.78 19.13 -14.01
N VAL A 225 -21.07 18.97 -12.71
CA VAL A 225 -20.12 18.56 -11.68
C VAL A 225 -20.66 17.33 -10.94
N ILE A 226 -19.79 16.34 -10.74
CA ILE A 226 -19.98 15.21 -9.83
C ILE A 226 -18.77 15.16 -8.91
N VAL A 227 -18.98 15.00 -7.59
CA VAL A 227 -17.88 14.75 -6.65
C VAL A 227 -18.12 13.44 -5.92
N LEU A 228 -17.13 12.55 -5.96
CA LEU A 228 -17.12 11.30 -5.22
C LEU A 228 -16.20 11.41 -4.00
N SER A 229 -16.62 10.88 -2.85
CA SER A 229 -15.73 10.54 -1.75
C SER A 229 -15.23 9.11 -1.95
N ILE A 230 -13.92 8.98 -2.12
CA ILE A 230 -13.20 7.72 -2.29
C ILE A 230 -12.00 7.79 -1.33
N PRO A 231 -12.18 7.49 -0.03
CA PRO A 231 -11.14 7.73 0.98
C PRO A 231 -9.76 7.15 0.58
N PRO A 232 -8.67 7.92 0.74
CA PRO A 232 -8.58 9.24 1.40
C PRO A 232 -8.93 10.45 0.50
N TYR A 233 -9.44 10.23 -0.70
CA TYR A 233 -9.64 11.24 -1.74
C TYR A 233 -11.07 11.77 -1.84
N GLN A 234 -11.19 12.97 -2.39
CA GLN A 234 -12.38 13.47 -3.06
C GLN A 234 -12.03 13.71 -4.53
N VAL A 235 -12.83 13.15 -5.44
CA VAL A 235 -12.61 13.18 -6.89
C VAL A 235 -13.70 14.00 -7.54
N MET A 236 -13.31 15.05 -8.24
CA MET A 236 -14.20 16.00 -8.92
C MET A 236 -14.16 15.77 -10.42
N TYR A 237 -15.33 15.50 -11.00
CA TYR A 237 -15.57 15.38 -12.44
C TYR A 237 -16.34 16.62 -12.85
N GLN A 238 -15.79 17.43 -13.75
CA GLN A 238 -16.40 18.70 -14.18
C GLN A 238 -16.22 18.95 -15.68
N GLU A 239 -16.87 19.99 -16.19
CA GLU A 239 -16.75 20.52 -17.56
C GLU A 239 -17.24 19.60 -18.70
N PHE A 240 -17.73 18.40 -18.37
CA PHE A 240 -18.13 17.40 -19.35
C PHE A 240 -19.48 17.63 -20.03
N SER A 241 -20.33 18.48 -19.45
CA SER A 241 -21.61 18.93 -20.01
C SER A 241 -22.04 20.24 -19.34
N LYS A 242 -23.16 20.83 -19.75
CA LYS A 242 -23.86 21.94 -19.08
C LYS A 242 -25.28 21.57 -18.63
N SER A 243 -25.62 20.29 -18.61
CA SER A 243 -26.97 19.81 -18.32
C SER A 243 -27.00 18.85 -17.13
N MET A 244 -27.96 19.06 -16.23
CA MET A 244 -28.29 18.11 -15.16
C MET A 244 -28.70 16.73 -15.72
N SER A 245 -29.22 16.67 -16.96
CA SER A 245 -29.61 15.40 -17.59
C SER A 245 -28.44 14.48 -17.92
N ASP A 246 -27.22 15.02 -18.00
CA ASP A 246 -26.01 14.25 -18.29
C ASP A 246 -25.30 13.78 -17.00
N ILE A 247 -25.83 14.15 -15.82
CA ILE A 247 -25.43 13.60 -14.52
C ILE A 247 -26.35 12.41 -14.22
N LEU A 248 -25.77 11.21 -14.10
CA LEU A 248 -26.53 9.95 -14.01
C LEU A 248 -26.55 9.35 -12.60
N VAL A 249 -26.11 10.12 -11.61
CA VAL A 249 -26.06 9.74 -10.20
C VAL A 249 -26.60 10.86 -9.32
N SER A 250 -26.90 10.56 -8.06
CA SER A 250 -27.43 11.51 -7.08
C SER A 250 -26.62 11.52 -5.78
N VAL A 251 -26.63 12.64 -5.05
CA VAL A 251 -25.95 12.75 -3.74
C VAL A 251 -26.42 11.64 -2.78
N GLY A 252 -25.47 11.02 -2.07
CA GLY A 252 -25.66 9.88 -1.17
C GLY A 252 -25.63 8.52 -1.86
N GLN A 253 -25.66 8.47 -3.20
CA GLN A 253 -25.57 7.22 -3.94
C GLN A 253 -24.18 6.60 -3.77
N LYS A 254 -24.15 5.31 -3.41
CA LYS A 254 -22.95 4.48 -3.53
C LYS A 254 -22.76 4.09 -4.99
N VAL A 255 -21.55 4.26 -5.49
CA VAL A 255 -21.16 3.87 -6.85
C VAL A 255 -20.09 2.80 -6.79
N THR A 256 -20.05 1.93 -7.80
CA THR A 256 -18.99 0.94 -7.95
C THR A 256 -17.99 1.37 -9.02
N LYS A 257 -16.74 0.91 -8.92
CA LYS A 257 -15.70 1.08 -9.94
C LYS A 257 -16.25 0.75 -11.34
N GLY A 258 -16.02 1.64 -12.29
CA GLY A 258 -16.46 1.47 -13.68
C GLY A 258 -17.96 1.71 -13.90
N GLN A 259 -18.74 2.00 -12.85
CA GLN A 259 -20.13 2.42 -13.02
C GLN A 259 -20.17 3.71 -13.82
N ARG A 260 -21.04 3.78 -14.81
CA ARG A 260 -21.32 5.01 -15.53
C ARG A 260 -22.00 6.03 -14.60
N ILE A 261 -21.38 7.19 -14.43
CA ILE A 261 -21.86 8.27 -13.54
C ILE A 261 -22.27 9.53 -14.29
N GLY A 262 -21.80 9.70 -15.52
CA GLY A 262 -22.13 10.85 -16.33
C GLY A 262 -21.99 10.56 -17.82
N ARG A 263 -22.38 11.55 -18.62
CA ARG A 263 -22.23 11.53 -20.07
C ARG A 263 -21.52 12.78 -20.55
N LEU A 264 -20.39 12.60 -21.21
CA LEU A 264 -19.74 13.67 -21.97
C LEU A 264 -20.61 13.96 -23.20
N ASN A 265 -21.35 15.06 -23.13
CA ASN A 265 -22.36 15.43 -24.12
C ASN A 265 -22.39 16.95 -24.25
N GLY A 266 -22.04 17.47 -25.43
CA GLY A 266 -21.91 18.92 -25.66
C GLY A 266 -20.71 19.60 -24.99
N GLY A 267 -19.94 18.90 -24.16
CA GLY A 267 -18.63 19.33 -23.64
C GLY A 267 -17.48 18.96 -24.59
N THR A 268 -16.35 19.68 -24.49
CA THR A 268 -15.14 19.38 -25.29
C THR A 268 -14.22 18.37 -24.61
N HIS A 269 -14.32 18.21 -23.29
CA HIS A 269 -13.47 17.37 -22.47
C HIS A 269 -14.15 17.05 -21.13
N LEU A 270 -13.61 16.09 -20.38
CA LEU A 270 -13.81 15.97 -18.94
C LEU A 270 -12.60 16.58 -18.25
N HIS A 271 -12.81 17.55 -17.36
CA HIS A 271 -11.79 17.97 -16.42
C HIS A 271 -11.91 17.14 -15.14
N LEU A 272 -10.83 16.47 -14.75
CA LEU A 272 -10.78 15.61 -13.58
C LEU A 272 -9.81 16.16 -12.54
N GLY A 273 -10.31 16.47 -11.35
CA GLY A 273 -9.50 16.92 -10.20
C GLY A 273 -9.52 15.89 -9.08
N ILE A 274 -8.39 15.73 -8.38
CA ILE A 274 -8.27 14.84 -7.21
C ILE A 274 -7.65 15.61 -6.05
N THR A 275 -8.25 15.51 -4.86
CA THR A 275 -7.75 16.15 -3.64
C THR A 275 -7.87 15.23 -2.41
N GLN A 276 -7.01 15.45 -1.41
CA GLN A 276 -7.16 14.89 -0.05
C GLN A 276 -7.80 15.88 0.92
N LYS A 277 -8.07 17.12 0.48
CA LYS A 277 -8.79 18.14 1.25
C LYS A 277 -10.29 17.99 1.00
N ASN A 278 -11.08 18.79 1.72
CA ASN A 278 -12.46 19.04 1.29
C ASN A 278 -12.45 19.70 -0.10
N TRP A 279 -13.22 19.18 -1.05
CA TRP A 279 -13.22 19.64 -2.44
C TRP A 279 -13.59 21.11 -2.59
N ARG A 280 -14.47 21.66 -1.74
CA ARG A 280 -14.82 23.08 -1.78
C ARG A 280 -13.67 23.95 -1.32
N THR A 281 -12.89 23.48 -0.34
CA THR A 281 -11.66 24.14 0.09
C THR A 281 -10.62 24.08 -1.03
N ALA A 282 -10.41 22.92 -1.66
CA ALA A 282 -9.47 22.78 -2.76
C ALA A 282 -9.84 23.65 -3.98
N LEU A 283 -11.14 23.75 -4.29
CA LEU A 283 -11.66 24.58 -5.38
C LEU A 283 -11.35 26.07 -5.20
N SER A 284 -11.13 26.57 -3.97
CA SER A 284 -10.68 27.95 -3.76
C SER A 284 -9.22 28.22 -4.18
N SER A 285 -8.45 27.15 -4.44
CA SER A 285 -7.06 27.15 -4.90
C SER A 285 -6.90 26.52 -6.30
N TRP A 286 -7.93 26.56 -7.14
CA TRP A 286 -7.93 25.94 -8.48
C TRP A 286 -6.81 26.45 -9.43
N ASP A 287 -6.29 27.65 -9.20
CA ASP A 287 -5.30 28.32 -10.06
C ASP A 287 -3.94 28.54 -9.36
N VAL A 288 -3.68 27.85 -8.23
CA VAL A 288 -2.43 27.98 -7.46
C VAL A 288 -1.90 26.61 -7.05
N ASP A 289 -0.59 26.40 -7.24
CA ASP A 289 0.12 25.19 -6.80
C ASP A 289 0.45 25.24 -5.30
N ASP A 290 -0.55 24.98 -4.47
CA ASP A 290 -0.43 24.94 -2.99
C ASP A 290 -0.62 23.53 -2.40
N GLY A 291 -0.56 22.51 -3.25
CA GLY A 291 -0.82 21.11 -2.90
C GLY A 291 -2.29 20.80 -2.57
N SER A 292 -3.23 21.71 -2.84
CA SER A 292 -4.67 21.40 -2.73
C SER A 292 -5.13 20.35 -3.73
N TRP A 293 -4.50 20.32 -4.91
CA TRP A 293 -4.82 19.39 -5.98
C TRP A 293 -3.64 18.46 -6.26
N LEU A 294 -3.95 17.20 -6.57
CA LEU A 294 -3.00 16.15 -6.90
C LEU A 294 -3.08 15.84 -8.38
N ASN A 295 -1.97 15.41 -8.98
CA ASN A 295 -1.94 14.96 -10.37
C ASN A 295 -2.86 13.73 -10.55
N PRO A 296 -3.98 13.86 -11.30
CA PRO A 296 -4.93 12.76 -11.44
C PRO A 296 -4.34 11.52 -12.10
N ILE A 297 -3.44 11.71 -13.07
CA ILE A 297 -2.79 10.60 -13.78
C ILE A 297 -1.95 9.77 -12.81
N ASP A 298 -1.14 10.43 -11.98
CA ASP A 298 -0.27 9.76 -11.00
C ASP A 298 -1.10 9.01 -9.96
N VAL A 299 -2.17 9.63 -9.45
CA VAL A 299 -3.05 8.99 -8.47
C VAL A 299 -3.77 7.79 -9.08
N ILE A 300 -4.38 7.93 -10.26
CA ILE A 300 -5.09 6.82 -10.92
C ILE A 300 -4.13 5.67 -11.21
N GLN A 301 -2.95 5.95 -11.78
CA GLN A 301 -1.97 4.91 -12.07
C GLN A 301 -1.49 4.24 -10.79
N LYS A 302 -1.21 5.00 -9.74
CA LYS A 302 -0.86 4.46 -8.41
C LYS A 302 -1.96 3.54 -7.89
N GLU A 303 -3.21 3.97 -7.89
CA GLU A 303 -4.32 3.19 -7.33
C GLU A 303 -4.79 2.05 -8.24
N MET A 304 -4.56 2.13 -9.56
CA MET A 304 -4.79 1.03 -10.50
C MET A 304 -3.73 -0.06 -10.36
N ASN A 305 -2.49 0.34 -10.07
CA ASN A 305 -1.38 -0.58 -9.81
C ASN A 305 -1.39 -1.11 -8.37
N ASN A 306 -2.10 -0.44 -7.46
CA ASN A 306 -2.53 -1.00 -6.19
C ASN A 306 -3.69 -1.99 -6.48
N SER A 307 -3.35 -3.21 -6.85
CA SER A 307 -4.30 -4.33 -6.79
C SER A 307 -5.00 -4.28 -5.43
N GLN A 308 -6.31 -4.10 -5.39
CA GLN A 308 -7.03 -4.56 -4.21
C GLN A 308 -6.92 -6.07 -4.24
N GLU A 309 -5.96 -6.61 -3.50
CA GLU A 309 -6.23 -7.84 -2.79
C GLU A 309 -7.52 -7.55 -2.02
N GLU A 310 -8.62 -8.20 -2.43
CA GLU A 310 -9.74 -8.37 -1.53
C GLU A 310 -9.14 -8.77 -0.18
N LYS A 311 -9.56 -8.11 0.89
CA LYS A 311 -9.25 -8.51 2.26
C LYS A 311 -9.93 -9.84 2.58
N GLY A 312 -9.56 -10.90 1.87
CA GLY A 312 -9.62 -12.27 2.35
C GLY A 312 -8.36 -12.52 3.15
N GLU A 313 -8.50 -13.09 4.34
CA GLU A 313 -7.36 -13.65 5.05
C GLU A 313 -6.59 -14.56 4.09
N ILE A 314 -5.32 -14.25 3.81
CA ILE A 314 -4.47 -15.13 3.01
C ILE A 314 -4.23 -16.39 3.84
N GLU A 315 -5.03 -17.42 3.60
CA GLU A 315 -4.85 -18.74 4.20
C GLU A 315 -3.66 -19.40 3.50
N MET A 316 -2.46 -19.28 4.09
CA MET A 316 -1.30 -20.01 3.63
C MET A 316 -1.38 -21.46 4.09
N ILE A 317 -1.47 -22.39 3.13
CA ILE A 317 -1.66 -23.81 3.40
C ILE A 317 -0.34 -24.54 3.19
N LEU A 318 0.13 -25.25 4.22
CA LEU A 318 1.30 -26.11 4.16
C LEU A 318 0.89 -27.54 3.83
N TYR A 319 1.37 -28.07 2.71
CA TYR A 319 1.09 -29.42 2.24
C TYR A 319 2.28 -30.34 2.51
N LYS A 320 2.02 -31.56 3.01
CA LYS A 320 3.01 -32.65 3.06
C LYS A 320 2.52 -33.80 2.18
N VAL A 321 3.35 -34.21 1.24
CA VAL A 321 3.01 -35.31 0.32
C VAL A 321 3.21 -36.65 1.02
N THR A 322 2.16 -37.44 1.18
CA THR A 322 2.19 -38.78 1.82
C THR A 322 1.80 -39.88 0.82
N ASP A 323 2.54 -39.95 -0.29
CA ASP A 323 2.39 -41.05 -1.25
C ASP A 323 3.67 -41.87 -1.30
N SER A 324 3.65 -43.02 -0.63
CA SER A 324 4.79 -43.96 -0.56
C SER A 324 5.30 -44.48 -1.91
N LYS A 325 4.52 -44.33 -3.00
CA LYS A 325 4.91 -44.74 -4.35
C LYS A 325 5.46 -43.58 -5.19
N SER A 326 5.37 -42.34 -4.71
CA SER A 326 5.84 -41.14 -5.42
C SER A 326 7.26 -40.74 -5.01
N LYS A 327 8.05 -40.22 -5.96
CA LYS A 327 9.36 -39.59 -5.69
C LYS A 327 9.26 -38.33 -4.83
N MET A 328 8.05 -37.82 -4.63
CA MET A 328 7.75 -36.64 -3.82
C MET A 328 7.33 -36.98 -2.39
N ASN A 329 7.29 -38.26 -2.00
CA ASN A 329 6.94 -38.68 -0.64
C ASN A 329 7.77 -37.94 0.42
N GLY A 330 7.09 -37.34 1.40
CA GLY A 330 7.69 -36.57 2.49
C GLY A 330 8.09 -35.13 2.13
N SER A 331 7.91 -34.70 0.88
CA SER A 331 8.16 -33.30 0.49
C SER A 331 7.09 -32.36 1.07
N ILE A 332 7.49 -31.13 1.35
CA ILE A 332 6.64 -30.11 1.96
C ILE A 332 6.56 -28.91 1.02
N TRP A 333 5.36 -28.37 0.89
CA TRP A 333 5.03 -27.33 -0.05
C TRP A 333 4.21 -26.25 0.62
N LEU A 334 4.46 -25.00 0.25
CA LEU A 334 3.68 -23.85 0.70
C LEU A 334 2.79 -23.38 -0.44
N PHE A 335 1.50 -23.25 -0.17
CA PHE A 335 0.54 -22.63 -1.08
C PHE A 335 0.08 -21.29 -0.52
N ASN A 336 0.18 -20.25 -1.33
CA ASN A 336 -0.19 -18.88 -0.95
C ASN A 336 -1.49 -18.41 -1.60
N GLY A 337 -2.30 -19.32 -2.14
CA GLY A 337 -3.51 -19.01 -2.91
C GLY A 337 -3.30 -19.02 -4.43
N GLU A 338 -2.06 -18.89 -4.91
CA GLU A 338 -1.77 -18.82 -6.35
C GLU A 338 -0.67 -19.81 -6.81
N GLN A 339 0.35 -20.03 -5.98
CA GLN A 339 1.52 -20.81 -6.32
C GLN A 339 1.87 -21.85 -5.25
N LEU A 340 2.34 -23.02 -5.71
CA LEU A 340 2.84 -24.09 -4.86
C LEU A 340 4.38 -24.07 -4.88
N THR A 341 5.02 -23.71 -3.77
CA THR A 341 6.48 -23.65 -3.66
C THR A 341 7.02 -24.82 -2.85
N ARG A 342 7.96 -25.59 -3.42
CA ARG A 342 8.63 -26.69 -2.71
C ARG A 342 9.63 -26.12 -1.70
N LEU A 343 9.52 -26.55 -0.45
CA LEU A 343 10.50 -26.23 0.58
C LEU A 343 11.64 -27.25 0.55
N ASP A 344 12.88 -26.77 0.70
CA ASP A 344 14.10 -27.57 0.63
C ASP A 344 14.49 -28.19 1.99
N GLY A 345 15.40 -29.17 1.99
CA GLY A 345 15.59 -30.13 3.10
C GLY A 345 15.73 -29.54 4.51
N THR A 346 16.36 -28.37 4.67
CA THR A 346 16.51 -27.72 5.99
C THR A 346 15.24 -26.97 6.40
N SER A 347 14.58 -26.31 5.45
CA SER A 347 13.33 -25.55 5.62
C SER A 347 12.14 -26.50 5.81
N ALA A 348 12.08 -27.55 5.00
CA ALA A 348 11.13 -28.65 5.06
C ALA A 348 11.29 -29.51 6.32
N ALA A 349 12.52 -29.81 6.78
CA ALA A 349 12.69 -30.57 8.02
C ALA A 349 12.22 -29.78 9.26
N LYS A 350 12.44 -28.45 9.30
CA LYS A 350 11.99 -27.59 10.39
C LYS A 350 10.46 -27.40 10.41
N LEU A 351 9.83 -27.24 9.23
CA LEU A 351 8.38 -27.07 9.09
C LEU A 351 7.60 -28.40 9.03
N GLY A 352 8.27 -29.51 8.76
CA GLY A 352 7.67 -30.83 8.64
C GLY A 352 7.44 -31.56 9.95
N GLN A 353 8.18 -31.18 11.00
CA GLN A 353 8.04 -31.72 12.35
C GLN A 353 6.82 -31.15 13.09
N SER A 354 6.21 -30.07 12.57
CA SER A 354 5.07 -29.37 13.18
C SER A 354 3.70 -29.75 12.62
N LEU A 355 3.68 -30.49 11.52
CA LEU A 355 2.45 -30.99 10.91
C LEU A 355 1.93 -32.21 11.68
N LYS A 356 0.76 -32.08 12.33
CA LYS A 356 -0.01 -33.27 12.73
C LYS A 356 -0.41 -34.01 11.45
N ASN A 357 -0.23 -35.34 11.43
CA ASN A 357 -0.67 -36.17 10.32
C ASN A 357 -2.20 -36.08 10.21
N VAL A 358 -2.71 -35.21 9.33
CA VAL A 358 -4.12 -35.20 8.96
C VAL A 358 -4.25 -35.98 7.67
N ASP A 359 -5.08 -37.02 7.72
CA ASP A 359 -5.41 -37.87 6.59
C ASP A 359 -6.07 -37.02 5.48
N ILE A 360 -5.67 -37.24 4.24
CA ILE A 360 -5.89 -36.30 3.12
C ILE A 360 -7.37 -36.19 2.70
N ASN A 361 -8.26 -36.92 3.37
CA ASN A 361 -9.70 -36.97 3.12
C ASN A 361 -10.56 -36.33 4.25
N GLN A 362 -9.96 -35.69 5.27
CA GLN A 362 -10.71 -35.01 6.35
C GLN A 362 -10.04 -33.71 6.83
N ALA A 363 -9.69 -32.79 5.92
CA ALA A 363 -9.29 -31.45 6.32
C ALA A 363 -10.50 -30.50 6.41
N GLU A 364 -11.31 -30.66 7.45
CA GLU A 364 -11.94 -29.48 8.08
C GLU A 364 -10.92 -28.89 9.05
N MET A 365 -10.65 -27.59 8.85
CA MET A 365 -9.92 -26.65 9.71
C MET A 365 -9.31 -27.21 11.01
N SER A 366 -7.98 -27.25 11.09
CA SER A 366 -7.30 -27.32 12.39
C SER A 366 -6.22 -26.23 12.50
N SER A 367 -6.59 -25.20 13.25
CA SER A 367 -5.78 -24.11 13.80
C SER A 367 -4.38 -24.52 14.26
N PHE A 368 -3.34 -23.77 13.86
CA PHE A 368 -1.96 -23.98 14.32
C PHE A 368 -1.73 -23.38 15.72
N LYS A 369 -1.32 -24.24 16.67
CA LYS A 369 -0.76 -23.86 17.97
C LYS A 369 0.64 -24.46 18.12
N ASN A 370 1.62 -23.56 18.24
CA ASN A 370 2.89 -23.64 19.00
C ASN A 370 3.92 -24.74 18.64
N ILE A 371 5.14 -24.37 18.20
CA ILE A 371 6.26 -25.33 18.09
C ILE A 371 7.67 -24.69 18.19
N GLY A 372 8.38 -25.03 19.27
CA GLY A 372 9.76 -24.67 19.68
C GLY A 372 10.90 -24.91 18.66
N ILE A 373 12.05 -24.23 18.86
CA ILE A 373 13.44 -24.33 18.27
C ILE A 373 14.18 -22.96 18.23
N ARG A 374 15.25 -22.88 19.05
CA ARG A 374 16.42 -21.97 19.15
C ARG A 374 16.25 -20.44 18.99
N THR A 375 16.52 -19.77 20.11
CA THR A 375 16.66 -18.33 20.35
C THR A 375 17.96 -17.75 19.78
N VAL A 376 17.87 -16.55 19.20
CA VAL A 376 19.02 -15.67 18.98
C VAL A 376 18.84 -14.40 19.82
N GLY A 377 19.02 -14.53 21.14
CA GLY A 377 19.04 -13.43 22.11
C GLY A 377 17.65 -12.90 22.50
N ASP A 378 17.56 -12.42 23.75
CA ASP A 378 16.45 -11.58 24.18
C ASP A 378 16.57 -10.23 23.46
N PHE A 379 15.70 -9.98 22.48
CA PHE A 379 15.56 -8.64 21.93
C PHE A 379 14.84 -7.79 22.98
N GLN A 380 15.62 -6.99 23.70
CA GLN A 380 15.07 -5.92 24.52
C GLN A 380 14.47 -4.88 23.56
N TYR A 381 13.15 -4.73 23.63
CA TYR A 381 12.39 -3.76 22.83
C TYR A 381 12.90 -2.33 22.97
#